data_AF-A0A8J2PYG2-F1
#
_entry.id   AF-A0A8J2PYG2-F1
#
_cell.length_a   1.000
_cell.length_b   1.000
_cell.length_c   1.000
_cell.angle_alpha   90.00
_cell.angle_beta   90.00
_cell.angle_gamma   90.00
#
_symmetry.space_group_name_H-M   'P 1'
#
loop_
_entity.id
_entity.type
_entity.pdbx_description
1 polymer ?
#
loop_
_entity_poly.entity_id
_entity_poly.type
_entity_poly.pdbx_seq_one_letter_code
_entity_poly.pdbx_strand_id
1 'polypeptide(L)'
;MLQSWTNSLIWYPFLISSFAFLRMITGSYHERRLYDDLMKNYNSLERPVQNHSQPVVVYLKVSLQQIIDVDEKNQIVYVNAWLDFAWNDYKLRWDKTKYGNITDVRFPAGKIWKPDVLLYNSVDANFDSTYPTNMIVYNTGDISWIPPAIFKISCKINIEWFPFDEQRCFFKFGSWTYGGDKLDLQPGKGGFDISEYMPSGEWALPMTTVSRTVKFYECCPEPYPDLKFYLHIRRRSLYYGFNLIMPCILTTMMTLLGFTLPPDAGEKITLQITVLLSICFFLSVVSEMSPPTSEAVPLLGIFFSCCMIVVTASTVFTVYVLNLHYRTSETHEMSTLTKTLLLYWLPYLLRINRPGVNLSWKSLPSLFPCTKPTTQSESLIRNIKEAESSSRSNSLDVDCRSCRYMISGISNGKSPISTVINGHTLSEINPSIDIGEQATLLILQRIYQELKAITKRMIDAEKDDVKANNWKFAAIVVDRLCLYIFTIFIIASSCGILLSAPYFIA
;
A
#
# COMPACT_ATOMS: atom_id res chain seq x y z
N MET A 1 -61.13 73.65 -53.34
CA MET A 1 -61.76 72.31 -53.32
C MET A 1 -61.16 71.45 -54.44
N LEU A 2 -59.85 71.16 -54.41
CA LEU A 2 -59.18 70.27 -55.40
C LEU A 2 -57.72 69.91 -55.03
N GLN A 3 -57.39 69.81 -53.73
CA GLN A 3 -56.01 69.53 -53.32
C GLN A 3 -55.91 68.73 -52.00
N SER A 4 -56.74 67.69 -51.87
CA SER A 4 -56.60 66.73 -50.75
C SER A 4 -56.88 65.27 -51.13
N TRP A 5 -56.87 64.93 -52.42
CA TRP A 5 -57.24 63.59 -52.91
C TRP A 5 -56.15 62.87 -53.70
N THR A 6 -54.93 63.40 -53.79
CA THR A 6 -53.85 62.82 -54.61
C THR A 6 -52.80 62.03 -53.82
N ASN A 7 -52.80 62.07 -52.48
CA ASN A 7 -51.78 61.38 -51.67
C ASN A 7 -52.19 59.99 -51.14
N SER A 8 -53.44 59.57 -51.34
CA SER A 8 -53.94 58.27 -50.85
C SER A 8 -53.85 57.13 -51.88
N LEU A 9 -53.39 57.40 -53.11
CA LEU A 9 -53.36 56.42 -54.22
C LEU A 9 -51.96 55.88 -54.55
N ILE A 10 -50.89 56.45 -53.99
CA ILE A 10 -49.50 56.06 -54.32
C ILE A 10 -48.95 54.97 -53.39
N TRP A 11 -49.59 54.70 -52.25
CA TRP A 11 -49.18 53.65 -51.29
C TRP A 11 -49.88 52.30 -51.48
N TYR A 12 -50.97 52.25 -52.25
CA TYR A 12 -51.69 51.00 -52.52
C TYR A 12 -50.94 50.00 -53.43
N PRO A 13 -50.15 50.38 -54.47
CA PRO A 13 -49.48 49.37 -55.30
C PRO A 13 -48.25 48.76 -54.61
N PHE A 14 -47.65 49.45 -53.63
CA PHE A 14 -46.50 48.91 -52.87
C PHE A 14 -46.92 47.91 -51.80
N LEU A 15 -48.06 48.12 -51.14
CA LEU A 15 -48.61 47.15 -50.18
C LEU A 15 -49.15 45.89 -50.87
N ILE A 16 -49.78 46.02 -52.04
CA ILE A 16 -50.27 44.88 -52.83
C ILE A 16 -49.11 44.09 -53.46
N SER A 17 -48.02 44.77 -53.87
CA SER A 17 -46.80 44.09 -54.33
C SER A 17 -46.04 43.36 -53.21
N SER A 18 -46.17 43.80 -51.94
CA SER A 18 -45.56 43.07 -50.81
C SER A 18 -46.38 41.84 -50.39
N PHE A 19 -47.71 41.87 -50.57
CA PHE A 19 -48.59 40.72 -50.33
C PHE A 19 -48.51 39.66 -51.44
N ALA A 20 -48.18 40.04 -52.68
CA ALA A 20 -47.98 39.11 -53.79
C ALA A 20 -46.66 38.30 -53.69
N PHE A 21 -45.78 38.66 -52.75
CA PHE A 21 -44.58 37.89 -52.41
C PHE A 21 -44.72 37.14 -51.08
N LEU A 22 -45.94 36.89 -50.60
CA LEU A 22 -46.19 35.69 -49.81
C LEU A 22 -46.05 34.49 -50.76
N ARG A 23 -44.80 34.12 -51.08
CA ARG A 23 -44.50 32.75 -51.47
C ARG A 23 -45.13 31.90 -50.37
N MET A 24 -46.22 31.22 -50.68
CA MET A 24 -46.68 30.11 -49.87
C MET A 24 -45.45 29.23 -49.67
N ILE A 25 -44.92 29.24 -48.45
CA ILE A 25 -43.90 28.29 -48.03
C ILE A 25 -44.67 26.98 -47.90
N THR A 26 -44.94 26.34 -49.04
CA THR A 26 -45.48 25.00 -49.08
C THR A 26 -44.35 24.09 -48.63
N GLY A 27 -44.45 23.54 -47.41
CA GLY A 27 -43.59 22.41 -47.02
C GLY A 27 -43.65 21.30 -48.08
N SER A 28 -42.67 20.40 -48.08
CA SER A 28 -42.54 19.35 -49.10
C SER A 28 -43.83 18.53 -49.22
N TYR A 29 -44.63 18.81 -50.28
CA TYR A 29 -45.90 18.13 -50.55
C TYR A 29 -45.69 16.62 -50.76
N HIS A 30 -44.60 16.26 -51.45
CA HIS A 30 -44.24 14.87 -51.74
C HIS A 30 -43.87 14.10 -50.48
N GLU A 31 -43.16 14.72 -49.54
CA GLU A 31 -42.74 14.07 -48.30
C GLU A 31 -43.93 13.83 -47.37
N ARG A 32 -44.83 14.80 -47.23
CA ARG A 32 -46.07 14.62 -46.46
C ARG A 32 -46.92 13.49 -47.03
N ARG A 33 -47.13 13.48 -48.35
CA ARG A 33 -47.87 12.41 -49.03
C ARG A 33 -47.21 11.05 -48.82
N LEU A 34 -45.88 10.98 -48.85
CA LEU A 34 -45.14 9.74 -48.61
C LEU A 34 -45.38 9.20 -47.20
N TYR A 35 -45.33 10.04 -46.16
CA TYR A 35 -45.63 9.61 -44.79
C TYR A 35 -47.06 9.06 -44.67
N ASP A 36 -48.04 9.75 -45.26
CA ASP A 36 -49.44 9.32 -45.21
C ASP A 36 -49.64 7.97 -45.95
N ASP A 37 -48.99 7.78 -47.10
CA ASP A 37 -49.04 6.55 -47.89
C ASP A 37 -48.37 5.37 -47.15
N LEU A 38 -47.20 5.60 -46.54
CA LEU A 38 -46.44 4.57 -45.80
C LEU A 38 -47.18 4.12 -44.53
N MET A 39 -47.84 5.04 -43.83
CA MET A 39 -48.45 4.74 -42.52
C MET A 39 -49.89 4.21 -42.62
N LYS A 40 -50.56 4.31 -43.77
CA LYS A 40 -51.98 3.98 -43.93
C LYS A 40 -52.39 2.59 -43.42
N ASN A 41 -51.52 1.58 -43.60
CA ASN A 41 -51.76 0.19 -43.20
C ASN A 41 -50.59 -0.40 -42.40
N TYR A 42 -49.79 0.44 -41.75
CA TYR A 42 -48.63 -0.01 -40.99
C TYR A 42 -49.00 -0.29 -39.54
N ASN A 43 -48.68 -1.50 -39.06
CA ASN A 43 -48.83 -1.87 -37.65
C ASN A 43 -47.45 -2.02 -37.01
N SER A 44 -47.12 -1.18 -36.03
CA SER A 44 -45.82 -1.17 -35.36
C SER A 44 -45.56 -2.39 -34.45
N LEU A 45 -46.61 -3.15 -34.11
CA LEU A 45 -46.49 -4.37 -33.31
C LEU A 45 -46.12 -5.60 -34.18
N GLU A 46 -46.30 -5.50 -35.49
CA GLU A 46 -46.04 -6.60 -36.41
C GLU A 46 -44.56 -6.64 -36.79
N ARG A 47 -43.95 -7.83 -36.66
CA ARG A 47 -42.58 -8.05 -37.10
C ARG A 47 -42.47 -7.95 -38.62
N PRO A 48 -41.54 -7.16 -39.18
CA PRO A 48 -41.52 -6.80 -40.59
C PRO A 48 -40.91 -7.88 -41.49
N VAL A 49 -41.59 -9.02 -41.63
CA VAL A 49 -41.18 -10.12 -42.52
C VAL A 49 -42.25 -10.42 -43.58
N GLN A 50 -41.82 -10.75 -44.79
CA GLN A 50 -42.73 -11.20 -45.85
C GLN A 50 -43.23 -12.62 -45.59
N ASN A 51 -42.34 -13.49 -45.08
CA ASN A 51 -42.64 -14.85 -44.72
C ASN A 51 -42.55 -15.03 -43.20
N HIS A 52 -43.61 -15.54 -42.57
CA HIS A 52 -43.68 -15.71 -41.12
C HIS A 52 -42.58 -16.63 -40.57
N SER A 53 -42.12 -17.61 -41.35
CA SER A 53 -41.08 -18.58 -40.98
C SER A 53 -39.66 -18.02 -40.98
N GLN A 54 -39.43 -16.83 -41.57
CA GLN A 54 -38.10 -16.24 -41.64
C GLN A 54 -37.85 -15.33 -40.43
N PRO A 55 -36.65 -15.30 -39.83
CA PRO A 55 -36.29 -14.32 -38.82
C PRO A 55 -36.04 -12.93 -39.42
N VAL A 56 -36.21 -11.88 -38.62
CA VAL A 56 -35.66 -10.55 -38.96
C VAL A 56 -34.18 -10.57 -38.59
N VAL A 57 -33.32 -10.26 -39.56
CA VAL A 57 -31.88 -10.09 -39.30
C VAL A 57 -31.64 -8.67 -38.85
N VAL A 58 -31.15 -8.53 -37.61
CA VAL A 58 -30.79 -7.23 -37.02
C VAL A 58 -29.28 -7.18 -36.90
N TYR A 59 -28.66 -6.22 -37.57
CA TYR A 59 -27.25 -5.93 -37.42
C TYR A 59 -27.05 -4.93 -36.27
N LEU A 60 -26.21 -5.28 -35.32
CA LEU A 60 -25.83 -4.41 -34.21
C LEU A 60 -24.34 -4.11 -34.27
N LYS A 61 -24.01 -2.83 -34.19
CA LYS A 61 -22.66 -2.31 -34.07
C LYS A 61 -22.61 -1.36 -32.87
N VAL A 62 -21.49 -1.37 -32.15
CA VAL A 62 -21.27 -0.48 -31.00
C VAL A 62 -20.18 0.51 -31.37
N SER A 63 -20.50 1.80 -31.34
CA SER A 63 -19.52 2.87 -31.52
C SER A 63 -19.19 3.48 -30.17
N LEU A 64 -17.97 3.26 -29.68
CA LEU A 64 -17.51 3.75 -28.39
C LEU A 64 -17.09 5.22 -28.49
N GLN A 65 -17.72 6.07 -27.67
CA GLN A 65 -17.41 7.50 -27.61
C GLN A 65 -16.41 7.79 -26.49
N GLN A 66 -16.70 7.32 -25.28
CA GLN A 66 -15.88 7.60 -24.10
C GLN A 66 -16.08 6.55 -23.01
N ILE A 67 -14.99 6.18 -22.34
CA ILE A 67 -15.04 5.52 -21.04
C ILE A 67 -15.13 6.63 -19.99
N ILE A 68 -16.29 6.77 -19.35
CA ILE A 68 -16.55 7.86 -18.41
C ILE A 68 -15.83 7.57 -17.10
N ASP A 69 -16.11 6.40 -16.53
CA ASP A 69 -15.61 6.02 -15.21
C ASP A 69 -15.63 4.50 -15.04
N VAL A 70 -14.75 3.99 -14.18
CA VAL A 70 -14.66 2.58 -13.79
C VAL A 70 -14.72 2.55 -12.27
N ASP A 71 -15.88 2.23 -11.72
CA ASP A 71 -16.07 2.11 -10.28
C ASP A 71 -15.66 0.69 -9.84
N GLU A 72 -14.41 0.55 -9.39
CA GLU A 72 -13.88 -0.74 -8.96
C GLU A 72 -14.56 -1.24 -7.69
N LYS A 73 -14.99 -0.33 -6.81
CA LYS A 73 -15.61 -0.64 -5.52
C LYS A 73 -16.97 -1.31 -5.69
N ASN A 74 -17.79 -0.75 -6.58
CA ASN A 74 -19.12 -1.27 -6.89
C ASN A 74 -19.12 -2.25 -8.07
N GLN A 75 -17.98 -2.47 -8.73
CA GLN A 75 -17.81 -3.35 -9.90
C GLN A 75 -18.67 -2.93 -11.11
N ILE A 76 -18.70 -1.62 -11.38
CA ILE A 76 -19.52 -1.01 -12.44
C ILE A 76 -18.62 -0.21 -13.39
N VAL A 77 -18.86 -0.36 -14.69
CA VAL A 77 -18.21 0.47 -15.72
C VAL A 77 -19.24 1.38 -16.38
N TYR A 78 -18.91 2.67 -16.46
CA TYR A 78 -19.71 3.71 -17.09
C TYR A 78 -19.14 4.03 -18.47
N VAL A 79 -19.93 3.78 -19.51
CA VAL A 79 -19.49 3.95 -20.90
C VAL A 79 -20.50 4.75 -21.69
N ASN A 80 -20.03 5.80 -22.37
CA ASN A 80 -20.81 6.48 -23.41
C ASN A 80 -20.57 5.78 -24.75
N ALA A 81 -21.63 5.24 -25.34
CA ALA A 81 -21.55 4.58 -26.63
C ALA A 81 -22.84 4.80 -27.44
N TRP A 82 -22.71 4.72 -28.75
CA TRP A 82 -23.84 4.72 -29.67
C TRP A 82 -24.08 3.29 -30.14
N LEU A 83 -25.34 2.88 -30.13
CA LEU A 83 -25.74 1.60 -30.71
C LEU A 83 -26.21 1.85 -32.13
N ASP A 84 -25.58 1.22 -33.12
CA ASP A 84 -26.00 1.31 -34.51
C ASP A 84 -26.76 0.03 -34.86
N PHE A 85 -28.08 0.17 -34.95
CA PHE A 85 -28.99 -0.87 -35.37
C PHE A 85 -29.33 -0.70 -36.85
N ALA A 86 -29.19 -1.78 -37.61
CA ALA A 86 -29.63 -1.83 -39.00
C ALA A 86 -30.47 -3.09 -39.26
N TRP A 87 -31.66 -2.90 -39.85
CA TRP A 87 -32.53 -3.98 -40.30
C TRP A 87 -33.30 -3.55 -41.54
N ASN A 88 -34.02 -4.47 -42.18
CA ASN A 88 -34.83 -4.18 -43.35
C ASN A 88 -36.32 -4.41 -43.06
N ASP A 89 -37.17 -3.47 -43.48
CA ASP A 89 -38.62 -3.58 -43.44
C ASP A 89 -39.18 -3.51 -44.87
N TYR A 90 -39.89 -4.56 -45.27
CA TYR A 90 -40.45 -4.66 -46.61
C TYR A 90 -41.66 -3.73 -46.84
N LYS A 91 -42.38 -3.33 -45.78
CA LYS A 91 -43.57 -2.46 -45.88
C LYS A 91 -43.19 -1.00 -46.06
N LEU A 92 -41.98 -0.62 -45.64
CA LEU A 92 -41.47 0.75 -45.71
C LEU A 92 -40.63 1.02 -46.97
N ARG A 93 -40.95 0.34 -48.08
CA ARG A 93 -40.28 0.53 -49.39
C ARG A 93 -41.10 1.46 -50.27
N TRP A 94 -40.44 2.38 -50.97
CA TRP A 94 -41.09 3.22 -51.98
C TRP A 94 -40.20 3.47 -53.19
N ASP A 95 -40.85 3.84 -54.29
CA ASP A 95 -40.18 4.26 -55.51
C ASP A 95 -39.90 5.78 -55.44
N LYS A 96 -38.63 6.13 -55.33
CA LYS A 96 -38.17 7.53 -55.23
C LYS A 96 -38.70 8.40 -56.39
N THR A 97 -38.88 7.84 -57.58
CA THR A 97 -39.32 8.61 -58.75
C THR A 97 -40.74 9.16 -58.62
N LYS A 98 -41.60 8.49 -57.84
CA LYS A 98 -43.01 8.89 -57.61
C LYS A 98 -43.17 9.98 -56.54
N TYR A 99 -42.18 10.13 -55.67
CA TYR A 99 -42.21 11.02 -54.51
C TYR A 99 -41.14 12.11 -54.59
N GLY A 100 -40.80 12.58 -55.79
CA GLY A 100 -39.88 13.71 -55.96
C GLY A 100 -38.42 13.39 -55.63
N ASN A 101 -37.97 12.15 -55.90
CA ASN A 101 -36.62 11.64 -55.64
C ASN A 101 -36.19 11.63 -54.16
N ILE A 102 -37.15 11.54 -53.24
CA ILE A 102 -36.87 11.35 -51.81
C ILE A 102 -36.20 9.99 -51.59
N THR A 103 -34.99 10.00 -51.02
CA THR A 103 -34.16 8.83 -50.74
C THR A 103 -34.35 8.28 -49.33
N ASP A 104 -34.58 9.16 -48.36
CA ASP A 104 -34.68 8.85 -46.95
C ASP A 104 -35.75 9.70 -46.26
N VAL A 105 -36.37 9.14 -45.23
CA VAL A 105 -37.34 9.81 -44.35
C VAL A 105 -37.04 9.46 -42.89
N ARG A 106 -37.52 10.30 -41.96
CA ARG A 106 -37.22 10.19 -40.52
C ARG A 106 -38.48 9.88 -39.73
N PHE A 107 -38.50 8.75 -39.03
CA PHE A 107 -39.61 8.38 -38.15
C PHE A 107 -39.20 8.52 -36.68
N PRO A 108 -40.04 9.14 -35.82
CA PRO A 108 -39.77 9.14 -34.39
C PRO A 108 -39.84 7.72 -33.80
N ALA A 109 -39.08 7.48 -32.74
CA ALA A 109 -39.10 6.22 -32.02
C ALA A 109 -40.53 5.83 -31.59
N GLY A 110 -40.91 4.57 -31.82
CA GLY A 110 -42.21 4.01 -31.44
C GLY A 110 -43.32 4.12 -32.49
N LYS A 111 -43.16 4.89 -33.57
CA LYS A 111 -44.14 4.90 -34.68
C LYS A 111 -44.03 3.69 -35.61
N ILE A 112 -42.81 3.18 -35.78
CA ILE A 112 -42.52 2.00 -36.59
C ILE A 112 -41.99 0.87 -35.70
N TRP A 113 -42.02 -0.37 -36.21
CA TRP A 113 -41.52 -1.51 -35.46
C TRP A 113 -40.05 -1.33 -35.08
N LYS A 114 -39.70 -1.61 -33.83
CA LYS A 114 -38.31 -1.63 -33.34
C LYS A 114 -38.00 -2.97 -32.67
N PRO A 115 -36.77 -3.49 -32.81
CA PRO A 115 -36.37 -4.70 -32.07
C PRO A 115 -36.20 -4.40 -30.58
N ASP A 116 -36.40 -5.42 -29.75
CA ASP A 116 -36.31 -5.38 -28.28
C ASP A 116 -34.93 -5.84 -27.78
N VAL A 117 -33.86 -5.34 -28.40
CA VAL A 117 -32.48 -5.67 -28.02
C VAL A 117 -32.09 -4.88 -26.78
N LEU A 118 -31.82 -5.57 -25.69
CA LEU A 118 -31.48 -5.00 -24.38
C LEU A 118 -30.10 -5.47 -23.90
N LEU A 119 -29.51 -4.70 -22.99
CA LEU A 119 -28.27 -5.05 -22.30
C LEU A 119 -28.56 -5.94 -21.09
N TYR A 120 -28.19 -7.22 -21.15
CA TYR A 120 -28.49 -8.18 -20.08
C TYR A 120 -27.69 -7.96 -18.79
N ASN A 121 -26.46 -7.46 -18.89
CA ASN A 121 -25.60 -7.17 -17.74
C ASN A 121 -25.61 -5.68 -17.35
N SER A 122 -26.75 -5.01 -17.55
CA SER A 122 -26.99 -3.66 -17.06
C SER A 122 -27.21 -3.66 -15.54
N VAL A 123 -26.65 -2.67 -14.85
CA VAL A 123 -26.91 -2.39 -13.43
C VAL A 123 -27.86 -1.19 -13.26
N ASP A 124 -28.23 -0.52 -14.36
CA ASP A 124 -29.10 0.64 -14.29
C ASP A 124 -30.56 0.25 -14.00
N ALA A 125 -31.27 1.11 -13.27
CA ALA A 125 -32.69 0.89 -12.95
C ALA A 125 -33.56 0.91 -14.21
N ASN A 126 -33.16 1.71 -15.21
CA ASN A 126 -33.75 1.72 -16.54
C ASN A 126 -32.98 0.76 -17.45
N PHE A 127 -33.53 -0.44 -17.67
CA PHE A 127 -32.93 -1.44 -18.57
C PHE A 127 -32.80 -0.94 -20.02
N ASP A 128 -33.73 -0.08 -20.47
CA ASP A 128 -33.58 0.70 -21.70
C ASP A 128 -32.95 2.06 -21.36
N SER A 129 -31.62 2.13 -21.47
CA SER A 129 -30.81 3.32 -21.21
C SER A 129 -30.59 4.19 -22.46
N THR A 130 -31.28 3.88 -23.55
CA THR A 130 -31.13 4.58 -24.83
C THR A 130 -31.95 5.88 -24.89
N TYR A 131 -31.35 6.95 -25.42
CA TYR A 131 -32.11 8.17 -25.69
C TYR A 131 -33.00 7.98 -26.93
N PRO A 132 -34.28 8.40 -26.87
CA PRO A 132 -35.20 8.24 -27.99
C PRO A 132 -34.79 9.18 -29.14
N THR A 133 -34.19 8.62 -30.18
CA THR A 133 -33.84 9.32 -31.42
C THR A 133 -34.76 8.92 -32.57
N ASN A 134 -34.76 9.73 -33.63
CA ASN A 134 -35.47 9.38 -34.86
C ASN A 134 -34.71 8.30 -35.63
N MET A 135 -35.45 7.36 -36.21
CA MET A 135 -34.97 6.33 -37.12
C MET A 135 -34.93 6.89 -38.55
N ILE A 136 -33.88 6.56 -39.29
CA ILE A 136 -33.74 6.90 -40.70
C ILE A 136 -34.15 5.69 -41.52
N VAL A 137 -35.13 5.86 -42.39
CA VAL A 137 -35.63 4.82 -43.28
C VAL A 137 -35.25 5.21 -44.70
N TYR A 138 -34.61 4.30 -45.42
CA TYR A 138 -34.23 4.46 -46.83
C TYR A 138 -35.29 3.88 -47.76
N ASN A 139 -35.33 4.34 -49.00
CA ASN A 139 -36.31 3.91 -50.00
C ASN A 139 -36.26 2.39 -50.31
N THR A 140 -35.13 1.73 -50.05
CA THR A 140 -34.94 0.27 -50.14
C THR A 140 -35.62 -0.51 -49.01
N GLY A 141 -36.14 0.18 -48.00
CA GLY A 141 -36.68 -0.40 -46.76
C GLY A 141 -35.62 -0.66 -45.71
N ASP A 142 -34.35 -0.28 -45.95
CA ASP A 142 -33.31 -0.36 -44.94
C ASP A 142 -33.54 0.73 -43.88
N ILE A 143 -33.45 0.33 -42.62
CA ILE A 143 -33.67 1.20 -41.47
C ILE A 143 -32.37 1.27 -40.69
N SER A 144 -31.92 2.48 -40.41
CA SER A 144 -30.80 2.75 -39.50
C SER A 144 -31.30 3.52 -38.29
N TRP A 145 -30.98 3.01 -37.11
CA TRP A 145 -31.33 3.62 -35.85
C TRP A 145 -30.10 3.68 -34.94
N ILE A 146 -29.69 4.90 -34.63
CA ILE A 146 -28.47 5.17 -33.86
C ILE A 146 -28.82 5.95 -32.58
N PRO A 147 -29.35 5.32 -31.53
CA PRO A 147 -29.54 5.99 -30.26
C PRO A 147 -28.22 6.09 -29.47
N PRO A 148 -27.89 7.28 -28.92
CA PRO A 148 -26.82 7.41 -27.94
C PRO A 148 -27.31 6.90 -26.58
N ALA A 149 -26.40 6.35 -25.79
CA ALA A 149 -26.71 5.86 -24.45
C ALA A 149 -25.48 5.92 -23.53
N ILE A 150 -25.75 6.07 -22.23
CA ILE A 150 -24.75 5.88 -21.19
C ILE A 150 -25.04 4.54 -20.53
N PHE A 151 -24.17 3.57 -20.77
CA PHE A 151 -24.30 2.22 -20.25
C PHE A 151 -23.60 2.08 -18.89
N LYS A 152 -24.30 1.48 -17.93
CA LYS A 152 -23.77 1.05 -16.62
C LYS A 152 -23.70 -0.47 -16.60
N ILE A 153 -22.51 -1.02 -16.76
CA ILE A 153 -22.32 -2.44 -17.00
C ILE A 153 -21.73 -3.09 -15.75
N SER A 154 -22.29 -4.23 -15.34
CA SER A 154 -21.66 -5.07 -14.32
C SER A 154 -20.46 -5.79 -14.91
N CYS A 155 -19.28 -5.56 -14.33
CA CYS A 155 -18.04 -6.18 -14.75
C CYS A 155 -17.22 -6.60 -13.53
N LYS A 156 -16.80 -7.86 -13.48
CA LYS A 156 -15.92 -8.36 -12.43
C LYS A 156 -14.51 -7.79 -12.63
N ILE A 157 -14.10 -6.91 -11.74
CA ILE A 157 -12.77 -6.28 -11.73
C ILE A 157 -11.80 -7.14 -10.92
N ASN A 158 -10.62 -7.45 -11.48
CA ASN A 158 -9.55 -8.14 -10.77
C ASN A 158 -8.45 -7.15 -10.36
N ILE A 159 -8.27 -6.93 -9.06
CA ILE A 159 -7.31 -5.95 -8.51
C ILE A 159 -5.99 -6.56 -8.03
N GLU A 160 -5.73 -7.84 -8.30
CA GLU A 160 -4.53 -8.55 -7.80
C GLU A 160 -3.22 -7.80 -8.09
N TRP A 161 -3.06 -7.27 -9.31
CA TRP A 161 -1.85 -6.56 -9.76
C TRP A 161 -1.98 -5.03 -9.72
N PHE A 162 -2.91 -4.46 -8.97
CA PHE A 162 -3.09 -3.01 -8.86
C PHE A 162 -1.76 -2.29 -8.49
N PRO A 163 -1.38 -1.18 -9.17
CA PRO A 163 -2.08 -0.44 -10.23
C PRO A 163 -1.67 -0.83 -11.68
N PHE A 164 -0.96 -1.95 -11.84
CA PHE A 164 -0.50 -2.48 -13.13
C PHE A 164 -1.47 -3.54 -13.68
N ASP A 165 -2.77 -3.24 -13.59
CA ASP A 165 -3.85 -4.14 -13.90
C ASP A 165 -4.43 -3.93 -15.31
N GLU A 166 -4.97 -5.01 -15.86
CA GLU A 166 -5.79 -5.01 -17.07
C GLU A 166 -7.15 -5.62 -16.76
N GLN A 167 -8.21 -5.00 -17.27
CA GLN A 167 -9.58 -5.44 -17.06
C GLN A 167 -10.24 -5.82 -18.38
N ARG A 168 -11.05 -6.87 -18.35
CA ARG A 168 -11.80 -7.37 -19.51
C ARG A 168 -13.29 -7.33 -19.21
N CYS A 169 -13.93 -6.24 -19.61
CA CYS A 169 -15.36 -6.06 -19.46
C CYS A 169 -16.07 -6.37 -20.78
N PHE A 170 -17.38 -6.59 -20.74
CA PHE A 170 -18.14 -6.84 -21.96
C PHE A 170 -19.56 -6.32 -21.87
N PHE A 171 -20.10 -5.86 -23.00
CA PHE A 171 -21.53 -5.63 -23.17
C PHE A 171 -22.18 -6.92 -23.65
N LYS A 172 -23.28 -7.36 -23.03
CA LYS A 172 -24.05 -8.52 -23.49
C LYS A 172 -25.41 -8.07 -24.01
N PHE A 173 -25.55 -7.94 -25.32
CA PHE A 173 -26.81 -7.56 -25.98
C PHE A 173 -27.55 -8.79 -26.50
N GLY A 174 -28.88 -8.79 -26.35
CA GLY A 174 -29.75 -9.82 -26.90
C GLY A 174 -31.20 -9.37 -26.93
N SER A 175 -32.03 -10.03 -27.73
CA SER A 175 -33.49 -9.80 -27.69
C SER A 175 -34.06 -10.31 -26.37
N TRP A 176 -35.03 -9.61 -25.81
CA TRP A 176 -35.69 -10.05 -24.57
C TRP A 176 -36.78 -11.09 -24.83
N THR A 177 -37.62 -10.88 -25.85
CA THR A 177 -38.82 -11.70 -26.09
C THR A 177 -38.71 -12.62 -27.31
N TYR A 178 -37.90 -12.27 -28.32
CA TYR A 178 -37.77 -13.08 -29.52
C TYR A 178 -36.64 -14.11 -29.38
N GLY A 179 -36.97 -15.37 -29.70
CA GLY A 179 -35.97 -16.41 -29.96
C GLY A 179 -35.27 -16.19 -31.31
N GLY A 180 -34.19 -16.95 -31.52
CA GLY A 180 -33.35 -16.91 -32.73
C GLY A 180 -34.06 -17.35 -34.01
N ASP A 181 -35.22 -18.00 -33.89
CA ASP A 181 -36.12 -18.34 -34.99
C ASP A 181 -36.90 -17.13 -35.53
N LYS A 182 -37.13 -16.10 -34.69
CA LYS A 182 -37.89 -14.89 -35.05
C LYS A 182 -37.01 -13.67 -35.25
N LEU A 183 -35.93 -13.54 -34.49
CA LEU A 183 -34.98 -12.43 -34.57
C LEU A 183 -33.55 -12.99 -34.52
N ASP A 184 -32.82 -12.80 -35.61
CA ASP A 184 -31.41 -13.18 -35.68
C ASP A 184 -30.53 -11.94 -35.49
N LEU A 185 -29.81 -11.91 -34.38
CA LEU A 185 -28.89 -10.82 -34.05
C LEU A 185 -27.50 -11.13 -34.61
N GLN A 186 -26.99 -10.23 -35.45
CA GLN A 186 -25.70 -10.36 -36.13
C GLN A 186 -24.81 -9.15 -35.87
N PRO A 187 -23.48 -9.31 -35.78
CA PRO A 187 -22.58 -8.17 -35.65
C PRO A 187 -22.54 -7.38 -36.96
N GLY A 188 -22.69 -6.05 -36.88
CA GLY A 188 -22.51 -5.15 -38.03
C GLY A 188 -21.07 -5.14 -38.55
N LYS A 189 -20.85 -4.59 -39.75
CA LYS A 189 -19.50 -4.41 -40.30
C LYS A 189 -18.67 -3.53 -39.36
N GLY A 190 -17.48 -4.01 -38.99
CA GLY A 190 -16.62 -3.31 -38.04
C GLY A 190 -17.03 -3.49 -36.57
N GLY A 191 -18.12 -4.22 -36.26
CA GLY A 191 -18.51 -4.71 -34.94
C GLY A 191 -18.44 -3.69 -33.80
N PHE A 192 -17.23 -3.54 -33.25
CA PHE A 192 -16.87 -2.56 -32.24
C PHE A 192 -16.05 -1.43 -32.89
N ASP A 193 -16.68 -0.28 -33.11
CA ASP A 193 -16.06 0.88 -33.72
C ASP A 193 -15.49 1.84 -32.66
N ILE A 194 -14.26 2.29 -32.92
CA ILE A 194 -13.47 3.18 -32.05
C ILE A 194 -13.04 4.45 -32.79
N SER A 195 -13.56 4.71 -33.99
CA SER A 195 -13.18 5.86 -34.82
C SER A 195 -13.45 7.22 -34.15
N GLU A 196 -14.52 7.31 -33.36
CA GLU A 196 -14.92 8.51 -32.61
C GLU A 196 -14.50 8.46 -31.13
N TYR A 197 -13.67 7.48 -30.73
CA TYR A 197 -13.28 7.30 -29.34
C TYR A 197 -12.37 8.44 -28.84
N MET A 198 -12.82 9.14 -27.79
CA MET A 198 -11.99 10.07 -27.05
C MET A 198 -11.18 9.30 -25.97
N PRO A 199 -9.84 9.29 -26.05
CA PRO A 199 -9.01 8.52 -25.13
C PRO A 199 -9.13 9.03 -23.69
N SER A 200 -9.26 8.10 -22.74
CA SER A 200 -9.27 8.43 -21.31
C SER A 200 -7.86 8.72 -20.80
N GLY A 201 -7.77 9.66 -19.85
CA GLY A 201 -6.53 10.01 -19.15
C GLY A 201 -6.09 8.96 -18.12
N GLU A 202 -7.01 8.08 -17.70
CA GLU A 202 -6.75 7.03 -16.69
C GLU A 202 -6.65 5.64 -17.33
N TRP A 203 -7.49 5.35 -18.33
CA TRP A 203 -7.58 4.03 -18.95
C TRP A 203 -7.13 4.07 -20.41
N ALA A 204 -6.21 3.17 -20.77
CA ALA A 204 -5.84 2.88 -22.15
C ALA A 204 -6.73 1.76 -22.69
N LEU A 205 -7.11 1.85 -23.97
CA LEU A 205 -7.92 0.86 -24.67
C LEU A 205 -7.03 0.08 -25.68
N PRO A 206 -6.35 -1.00 -25.27
CA PRO A 206 -5.50 -1.78 -26.17
C PRO A 206 -6.25 -2.50 -27.29
N MET A 207 -7.41 -3.10 -27.00
CA MET A 207 -8.12 -3.93 -27.97
C MET A 207 -9.63 -3.99 -27.66
N THR A 208 -10.42 -4.10 -28.72
CA THR A 208 -11.86 -4.38 -28.65
C THR A 208 -12.18 -5.58 -29.53
N THR A 209 -13.08 -6.46 -29.09
CA THR A 209 -13.49 -7.64 -29.88
C THR A 209 -14.99 -7.86 -29.79
N VAL A 210 -15.56 -8.54 -30.78
CA VAL A 210 -16.99 -8.92 -30.81
C VAL A 210 -17.12 -10.42 -30.98
N SER A 211 -18.01 -11.04 -30.22
CA SER A 211 -18.31 -12.47 -30.30
C SER A 211 -19.82 -12.70 -30.30
N ARG A 212 -20.29 -13.55 -31.21
CA ARG A 212 -21.68 -14.00 -31.27
C ARG A 212 -21.80 -15.35 -30.56
N THR A 213 -22.69 -15.43 -29.59
CA THR A 213 -23.02 -16.66 -28.87
C THR A 213 -24.50 -17.00 -29.09
N VAL A 214 -24.85 -18.28 -29.02
CA VAL A 214 -26.24 -18.74 -28.99
C VAL A 214 -26.41 -19.58 -27.74
N LYS A 215 -27.32 -19.18 -26.87
CA LYS A 215 -27.57 -19.85 -25.60
C LYS A 215 -28.99 -20.41 -25.56
N PHE A 216 -29.13 -21.63 -25.04
CA PHE A 216 -30.41 -22.18 -24.61
C PHE A 216 -30.58 -21.88 -23.11
N TYR A 217 -31.67 -21.21 -22.75
CA TYR A 217 -31.98 -20.88 -21.36
C TYR A 217 -32.85 -21.99 -20.74
N GLU A 218 -32.74 -22.20 -19.43
CA GLU A 218 -33.51 -23.26 -18.74
C GLU A 218 -35.03 -23.03 -18.80
N CYS A 219 -35.46 -21.78 -18.96
CA CYS A 219 -36.88 -21.42 -19.06
C CYS A 219 -37.52 -21.73 -20.41
N CYS A 220 -36.73 -21.80 -21.49
CA CYS A 220 -37.25 -21.80 -22.87
C CYS A 220 -36.49 -22.79 -23.76
N PRO A 221 -37.19 -23.62 -24.56
CA PRO A 221 -36.56 -24.55 -25.49
C PRO A 221 -35.93 -23.87 -26.70
N GLU A 222 -36.27 -22.61 -27.00
CA GLU A 222 -35.76 -21.87 -28.14
C GLU A 222 -34.32 -21.36 -27.93
N PRO A 223 -33.49 -21.28 -29.00
CA PRO A 223 -32.18 -20.68 -28.93
C PRO A 223 -32.28 -19.14 -28.85
N TYR A 224 -31.51 -18.51 -27.97
CA TYR A 224 -31.41 -17.05 -27.90
C TYR A 224 -30.02 -16.60 -28.36
N PRO A 225 -29.91 -15.89 -29.51
CA PRO A 225 -28.64 -15.31 -29.94
C PRO A 225 -28.30 -14.05 -29.14
N ASP A 226 -27.08 -13.99 -28.61
CA ASP A 226 -26.52 -12.83 -27.92
C ASP A 226 -25.18 -12.39 -28.52
N LEU A 227 -24.94 -11.08 -28.54
CA LEU A 227 -23.67 -10.48 -28.94
C LEU A 227 -22.93 -9.98 -27.70
N LYS A 228 -21.67 -10.38 -27.60
CA LYS A 228 -20.73 -9.91 -26.58
C LYS A 228 -19.69 -9.00 -27.19
N PHE A 229 -19.69 -7.75 -26.77
CA PHE A 229 -18.69 -6.76 -27.16
C PHE A 229 -17.68 -6.62 -26.02
N TYR A 230 -16.47 -7.13 -26.20
CA TYR A 230 -15.42 -7.09 -25.19
C TYR A 230 -14.65 -5.78 -25.26
N LEU A 231 -14.56 -5.13 -24.10
CA LEU A 231 -13.78 -3.94 -23.82
C LEU A 231 -12.56 -4.36 -22.96
N HIS A 232 -11.38 -4.42 -23.56
CA HIS A 232 -10.13 -4.65 -22.84
C HIS A 232 -9.50 -3.31 -22.50
N ILE A 233 -9.48 -2.96 -21.21
CA ILE A 233 -8.91 -1.71 -20.70
C ILE A 233 -7.67 -1.99 -19.85
N ARG A 234 -6.69 -1.08 -19.90
CA ARG A 234 -5.46 -1.13 -19.12
C ARG A 234 -5.26 0.18 -18.36
N ARG A 235 -4.94 0.11 -17.07
CA ARG A 235 -4.76 1.31 -16.24
C ARG A 235 -3.43 2.02 -16.56
N ARG A 236 -3.45 3.35 -16.53
CA ARG A 236 -2.23 4.18 -16.55
C ARG A 236 -1.74 4.39 -15.12
N SER A 237 -0.63 3.73 -14.76
CA SER A 237 -0.17 3.58 -13.38
C SER A 237 0.60 4.78 -12.79
N LEU A 238 1.01 5.76 -13.60
CA LEU A 238 1.91 6.85 -13.18
C LEU A 238 1.37 7.66 -11.98
N TYR A 239 0.07 7.96 -11.96
CA TYR A 239 -0.57 8.69 -10.86
C TYR A 239 -0.41 7.95 -9.53
N TYR A 240 -0.69 6.64 -9.52
CA TYR A 240 -0.55 5.79 -8.34
C TYR A 240 0.92 5.58 -7.94
N GLY A 241 1.84 5.57 -8.92
CA GLY A 241 3.28 5.55 -8.66
C GLY A 241 3.75 6.73 -7.82
N PHE A 242 3.40 7.96 -8.22
CA PHE A 242 3.82 9.16 -7.49
C PHE A 242 3.06 9.37 -6.17
N ASN A 243 1.77 9.04 -6.12
CA ASN A 243 0.95 9.37 -4.95
C ASN A 243 0.85 8.26 -3.91
N LEU A 244 1.07 6.99 -4.28
CA LEU A 244 1.02 5.86 -3.34
C LEU A 244 2.40 5.21 -3.14
N ILE A 245 3.14 4.93 -4.21
CA ILE A 245 4.41 4.19 -4.11
C ILE A 245 5.54 5.07 -3.56
N MET A 246 5.71 6.31 -4.06
CA MET A 246 6.77 7.21 -3.60
C MET A 246 6.72 7.51 -2.10
N PRO A 247 5.57 7.87 -1.48
CA PRO A 247 5.49 8.04 -0.04
C PRO A 247 5.86 6.77 0.74
N CYS A 248 5.54 5.58 0.23
CA CYS A 248 5.90 4.33 0.88
C CYS A 248 7.41 4.05 0.86
N ILE A 249 8.08 4.35 -0.25
CA ILE A 249 9.55 4.27 -0.32
C ILE A 249 10.17 5.25 0.69
N LEU A 250 9.61 6.45 0.83
CA LEU A 250 10.07 7.43 1.82
C LEU A 250 9.83 6.94 3.26
N THR A 251 8.66 6.38 3.57
CA THR A 251 8.37 5.89 4.94
C THR A 251 9.23 4.69 5.31
N THR A 252 9.46 3.74 4.39
CA THR A 252 10.38 2.62 4.63
C THR A 252 11.81 3.10 4.89
N MET A 253 12.29 4.12 4.17
CA MET A 253 13.59 4.76 4.46
C MET A 253 13.62 5.43 5.85
N MET A 254 12.53 6.07 6.28
CA MET A 254 12.44 6.65 7.63
C MET A 254 12.52 5.59 8.74
N THR A 255 11.97 4.39 8.55
CA THR A 255 12.11 3.30 9.54
C THR A 255 13.57 2.91 9.79
N LEU A 256 14.38 2.88 8.72
CA LEU A 256 15.80 2.55 8.79
C LEU A 256 16.60 3.64 9.50
N LEU A 257 16.29 4.90 9.22
CA LEU A 257 16.92 6.04 9.91
C LEU A 257 16.64 6.02 11.41
N GLY A 258 15.48 5.54 11.85
CA GLY A 258 15.16 5.41 13.27
C GLY A 258 16.12 4.50 14.05
N PHE A 259 16.69 3.46 13.42
CA PHE A 259 17.74 2.62 14.03
C PHE A 259 19.16 3.19 13.91
N THR A 260 19.34 4.30 13.18
CA THR A 260 20.63 5.00 13.12
C THR A 260 20.76 6.08 14.20
N LEU A 261 19.61 6.56 14.71
CA LEU A 261 19.58 7.62 15.71
C LEU A 261 20.02 7.10 17.09
N PRO A 262 20.95 7.80 17.78
CA PRO A 262 21.38 7.42 19.11
C PRO A 262 20.23 7.59 20.12
N PRO A 263 20.12 6.68 21.11
CA PRO A 263 19.06 6.75 22.13
C PRO A 263 19.20 7.98 23.06
N ASP A 264 20.40 8.55 23.19
CA ASP A 264 20.66 9.74 24.03
C ASP A 264 19.90 11.00 23.55
N ALA A 265 19.50 11.07 22.28
CA ALA A 265 18.81 12.21 21.71
C ALA A 265 17.33 12.32 22.15
N GLY A 266 16.73 11.27 22.71
CA GLY A 266 15.32 11.26 23.16
C GLY A 266 14.27 11.22 22.04
N GLU A 267 14.57 11.68 20.83
CA GLU A 267 13.60 11.78 19.71
C GLU A 267 13.34 10.45 18.97
N LYS A 268 14.01 9.37 19.35
CA LYS A 268 13.96 8.07 18.66
C LYS A 268 12.57 7.44 18.66
N ILE A 269 11.86 7.48 19.80
CA ILE A 269 10.51 6.92 19.90
C ILE A 269 9.53 7.76 19.08
N THR A 270 9.63 9.08 19.16
CA THR A 270 8.76 10.03 18.44
C THR A 270 8.82 9.79 16.93
N LEU A 271 10.02 9.61 16.37
CA LEU A 271 10.21 9.29 14.96
C LEU A 271 9.51 7.97 14.57
N GLN A 272 9.65 6.92 15.38
CA GLN A 272 9.07 5.61 15.06
C GLN A 272 7.54 5.59 15.18
N ILE A 273 6.97 6.29 16.16
CA ILE A 273 5.51 6.42 16.31
C ILE A 273 4.91 7.22 15.16
N THR A 274 5.56 8.31 14.73
CA THR A 274 5.06 9.12 13.59
C THR A 274 5.10 8.35 12.28
N VAL A 275 6.13 7.53 12.05
CA VAL A 275 6.21 6.62 10.89
C VAL A 275 5.12 5.54 10.94
N LEU A 276 4.84 4.98 12.12
CA LEU A 276 3.73 4.03 12.31
C LEU A 276 2.37 4.66 11.99
N LEU A 277 2.11 5.87 12.47
CA LEU A 277 0.85 6.56 12.18
C LEU A 277 0.70 6.84 10.68
N SER A 278 1.78 7.29 10.04
CA SER A 278 1.80 7.58 8.60
C SER A 278 1.47 6.34 7.77
N ILE A 279 2.05 5.17 8.10
CA ILE A 279 1.77 3.95 7.33
C ILE A 279 0.36 3.42 7.54
N CYS A 280 -0.20 3.57 8.76
CA CYS A 280 -1.62 3.26 9.03
C CYS A 280 -2.56 4.14 8.19
N PHE A 281 -2.26 5.43 8.06
CA PHE A 281 -3.04 6.34 7.24
C PHE A 281 -3.00 5.94 5.75
N PHE A 282 -1.82 5.66 5.20
CA PHE A 282 -1.70 5.22 3.80
C PHE A 282 -2.42 3.88 3.54
N LEU A 283 -2.38 2.94 4.49
CA LEU A 283 -3.15 1.69 4.36
C LEU A 283 -4.67 1.96 4.36
N SER A 284 -5.15 2.89 5.18
CA SER A 284 -6.57 3.28 5.20
C SER A 284 -7.01 3.83 3.85
N VAL A 285 -6.20 4.71 3.24
CA VAL A 285 -6.47 5.25 1.89
C VAL A 285 -6.54 4.12 0.85
N VAL A 286 -5.61 3.16 0.88
CA VAL A 286 -5.64 2.01 -0.06
C VAL A 286 -6.88 1.14 0.14
N SER A 287 -7.29 0.90 1.39
CA SER A 287 -8.47 0.12 1.71
C SER A 287 -9.77 0.78 1.25
N GLU A 288 -9.83 2.12 1.22
CA GLU A 288 -11.01 2.86 0.74
C GLU A 288 -11.15 2.81 -0.78
N MET A 289 -10.04 2.74 -1.51
CA MET A 289 -10.01 2.68 -2.97
C MET A 289 -10.28 1.27 -3.52
N SER A 290 -9.97 0.22 -2.77
CA SER A 290 -10.20 -1.17 -3.20
C SER A 290 -11.63 -1.64 -2.91
N PRO A 291 -12.26 -2.45 -3.80
CA PRO A 291 -13.51 -3.13 -3.47
C PRO A 291 -13.39 -4.01 -2.23
N PRO A 292 -14.45 -4.12 -1.41
CA PRO A 292 -14.48 -4.96 -0.22
C PRO A 292 -14.69 -6.45 -0.58
N THR A 293 -13.83 -7.02 -1.44
CA THR A 293 -13.92 -8.41 -1.89
C THR A 293 -12.79 -9.26 -1.29
N SER A 294 -13.13 -10.44 -0.78
CA SER A 294 -12.14 -11.40 -0.22
C SER A 294 -11.55 -12.36 -1.26
N GLU A 295 -11.97 -12.30 -2.52
CA GLU A 295 -11.51 -13.24 -3.56
C GLU A 295 -10.04 -13.04 -3.93
N ALA A 296 -9.56 -11.79 -3.94
CA ALA A 296 -8.17 -11.47 -4.20
C ALA A 296 -7.80 -10.17 -3.47
N VAL A 297 -6.71 -10.21 -2.70
CA VAL A 297 -6.14 -9.02 -2.04
C VAL A 297 -5.12 -8.39 -2.99
N PRO A 298 -5.16 -7.07 -3.23
CA PRO A 298 -4.19 -6.41 -4.12
C PRO A 298 -2.76 -6.60 -3.60
N LEU A 299 -1.80 -6.86 -4.50
CA LEU A 299 -0.39 -7.02 -4.18
C LEU A 299 0.17 -5.84 -3.37
N LEU A 300 -0.27 -4.62 -3.73
CA LEU A 300 0.06 -3.40 -3.01
C LEU A 300 -0.48 -3.41 -1.57
N GLY A 301 -1.67 -3.98 -1.33
CA GLY A 301 -2.23 -4.18 0.00
C GLY A 301 -1.38 -5.12 0.84
N ILE A 302 -0.95 -6.25 0.27
CA ILE A 302 -0.05 -7.21 0.93
C ILE A 302 1.29 -6.54 1.29
N PHE A 303 1.82 -5.72 0.39
CA PHE A 303 3.02 -4.92 0.65
C PHE A 303 2.84 -3.98 1.84
N PHE A 304 1.78 -3.17 1.85
CA PHE A 304 1.51 -2.24 2.94
C PHE A 304 1.26 -2.96 4.26
N SER A 305 0.56 -4.10 4.25
CA SER A 305 0.39 -4.94 5.44
C SER A 305 1.72 -5.50 5.96
N CYS A 306 2.61 -5.95 5.07
CA CYS A 306 3.94 -6.40 5.44
C CYS A 306 4.77 -5.27 6.06
N CYS A 307 4.78 -4.09 5.43
CA CYS A 307 5.46 -2.91 5.96
C CYS A 307 4.88 -2.48 7.32
N MET A 308 3.57 -2.56 7.52
CA MET A 308 2.94 -2.27 8.81
C MET A 308 3.42 -3.22 9.91
N ILE A 309 3.48 -4.53 9.63
CA ILE A 309 4.01 -5.52 10.57
C ILE A 309 5.47 -5.22 10.91
N VAL A 310 6.29 -4.88 9.91
CA VAL A 310 7.70 -4.51 10.09
C VAL A 310 7.86 -3.26 10.95
N VAL A 311 7.10 -2.19 10.64
CA VAL A 311 7.17 -0.93 11.40
C VAL A 311 6.71 -1.15 12.83
N THR A 312 5.67 -1.95 13.05
CA THR A 312 5.17 -2.28 14.40
C THR A 312 6.19 -3.12 15.18
N ALA A 313 6.81 -4.12 14.54
CA ALA A 313 7.89 -4.87 15.18
C ALA A 313 9.07 -3.96 15.50
N SER A 314 9.45 -3.08 14.57
CA SER A 314 10.51 -2.08 14.74
C SER A 314 10.25 -1.17 15.95
N THR A 315 9.04 -0.62 16.09
CA THR A 315 8.69 0.25 17.22
C THR A 315 8.82 -0.50 18.55
N VAL A 316 8.32 -1.74 18.65
CA VAL A 316 8.46 -2.59 19.84
C VAL A 316 9.94 -2.83 20.19
N PHE A 317 10.76 -3.17 19.19
CA PHE A 317 12.20 -3.35 19.41
C PHE A 317 12.90 -2.06 19.82
N THR A 318 12.49 -0.89 19.32
CA THR A 318 13.10 0.38 19.75
C THR A 318 12.77 0.73 21.21
N VAL A 319 11.55 0.44 21.68
CA VAL A 319 11.20 0.55 23.10
C VAL A 319 12.05 -0.41 23.94
N TYR A 320 12.27 -1.64 23.45
CA TYR A 320 13.13 -2.61 24.11
C TYR A 320 14.61 -2.15 24.19
N VAL A 321 15.16 -1.62 23.08
CA VAL A 321 16.52 -1.03 23.05
C VAL A 321 16.63 0.13 24.04
N LEU A 322 15.61 0.98 24.13
CA LEU A 322 15.61 2.10 25.06
C LEU A 322 15.56 1.63 26.52
N ASN A 323 14.77 0.60 26.82
CA ASN A 323 14.74 -0.02 28.14
C ASN A 323 16.12 -0.57 28.54
N LEU A 324 16.83 -1.23 27.61
CA LEU A 324 18.21 -1.69 27.82
C LEU A 324 19.20 -0.55 28.02
N HIS A 325 19.03 0.57 27.30
CA HIS A 325 19.93 1.71 27.36
C HIS A 325 19.90 2.43 28.72
N TYR A 326 18.72 2.63 29.30
CA TYR A 326 18.55 3.30 30.59
C TYR A 326 18.68 2.36 31.81
N ARG A 327 19.14 1.12 31.61
CA ARG A 327 19.33 0.17 32.71
C ARG A 327 20.63 0.48 33.48
N THR A 328 20.48 0.87 34.74
CA THR A 328 21.61 1.19 35.65
C THR A 328 22.04 -0.03 36.45
N SER A 329 23.33 -0.10 36.81
CA SER A 329 23.95 -1.17 37.61
C SER A 329 23.33 -1.38 39.00
N GLU A 330 22.71 -0.36 39.57
CA GLU A 330 22.06 -0.43 40.88
C GLU A 330 20.75 -1.24 40.87
N THR A 331 20.06 -1.27 39.73
CA THR A 331 18.74 -1.92 39.61
C THR A 331 18.81 -3.31 39.02
N HIS A 332 19.80 -3.58 38.14
CA HIS A 332 19.89 -4.81 37.39
C HIS A 332 21.34 -5.25 37.17
N GLU A 333 21.61 -6.52 37.51
CA GLU A 333 22.85 -7.19 37.15
C GLU A 333 22.70 -7.95 35.81
N MET A 334 23.75 -7.88 34.99
CA MET A 334 23.76 -8.53 33.68
C MET A 334 24.10 -10.02 33.83
N SER A 335 23.19 -10.90 33.41
CA SER A 335 23.44 -12.35 33.48
C SER A 335 24.67 -12.76 32.65
N THR A 336 25.38 -13.80 33.06
CA THR A 336 26.61 -14.27 32.38
C THR A 336 26.34 -14.64 30.92
N LEU A 337 25.18 -15.22 30.61
CA LEU A 337 24.77 -15.53 29.23
C LEU A 337 24.55 -14.26 28.41
N THR A 338 23.79 -13.30 28.95
CA THR A 338 23.52 -12.02 28.30
C THR A 338 24.82 -11.26 28.03
N LYS A 339 25.78 -11.32 28.98
CA LYS A 339 27.10 -10.73 28.85
C LYS A 339 27.88 -11.34 27.68
N THR A 340 27.93 -12.67 27.61
CA THR A 340 28.63 -13.38 26.53
C THR A 340 28.02 -13.10 25.14
N LEU A 341 26.68 -13.12 25.06
CA LEU A 341 25.96 -12.94 23.81
C LEU A 341 26.04 -11.49 23.29
N LEU A 342 25.72 -10.50 24.13
CA LEU A 342 25.63 -9.09 23.73
C LEU A 342 27.00 -8.39 23.62
N LEU A 343 28.01 -8.77 24.42
CA LEU A 343 29.31 -8.07 24.43
C LEU A 343 30.40 -8.73 23.61
N TYR A 344 30.27 -10.01 23.26
CA TYR A 344 31.31 -10.74 22.54
C TYR A 344 30.81 -11.34 21.22
N TRP A 345 29.73 -12.13 21.25
CA TRP A 345 29.22 -12.81 20.05
C TRP A 345 28.60 -11.86 19.01
N LEU A 346 27.66 -11.02 19.44
CA LEU A 346 26.98 -10.07 18.55
C LEU A 346 27.90 -9.00 17.96
N PRO A 347 28.80 -8.34 18.74
CA PRO A 347 29.74 -7.37 18.18
C PRO A 347 30.71 -7.99 17.18
N TYR A 348 31.13 -9.24 17.42
CA TYR A 348 31.95 -9.98 16.46
C TYR A 348 31.20 -10.24 15.14
N LEU A 349 29.95 -10.71 15.22
CA LEU A 349 29.09 -10.93 14.05
C LEU A 349 28.84 -9.63 13.26
N LEU A 350 28.62 -8.54 13.98
CA LEU A 350 28.30 -7.21 13.43
C LEU A 350 29.53 -6.38 13.05
N ARG A 351 30.75 -6.91 13.28
CA ARG A 351 32.04 -6.21 13.10
C ARG A 351 32.13 -4.87 13.84
N ILE A 352 31.54 -4.79 15.04
CA ILE A 352 31.64 -3.62 15.91
C ILE A 352 32.89 -3.79 16.79
N ASN A 353 33.89 -2.94 16.61
CA ASN A 353 35.07 -2.92 17.45
C ASN A 353 34.79 -2.16 18.75
N ARG A 354 35.05 -2.82 19.88
CA ARG A 354 35.02 -2.15 21.18
C ARG A 354 36.36 -1.41 21.38
N PRO A 355 36.35 -0.14 21.76
CA PRO A 355 37.59 0.56 22.10
C PRO A 355 38.31 -0.19 23.23
N GLY A 356 39.56 -0.61 22.99
CA GLY A 356 40.40 -1.32 23.95
C GLY A 356 40.36 -2.86 23.92
N VAL A 357 39.52 -3.49 23.07
CA VAL A 357 39.46 -4.97 22.97
C VAL A 357 39.39 -5.42 21.52
N ASN A 358 40.41 -6.13 21.04
CA ASN A 358 40.41 -6.77 19.72
C ASN A 358 39.70 -8.13 19.79
N LEU A 359 38.50 -8.22 19.21
CA LEU A 359 37.71 -9.45 19.16
C LEU A 359 38.21 -10.37 18.03
N SER A 360 38.74 -11.54 18.38
CA SER A 360 39.17 -12.59 17.44
C SER A 360 38.34 -13.86 17.66
N TRP A 361 38.20 -14.71 16.63
CA TRP A 361 37.43 -15.97 16.75
C TRP A 361 37.97 -16.88 17.86
N LYS A 362 39.27 -16.79 18.16
CA LYS A 362 39.95 -17.52 19.24
C LYS A 362 39.69 -16.94 20.65
N SER A 363 39.13 -15.74 20.77
CA SER A 363 38.90 -15.05 22.04
C SER A 363 37.42 -14.99 22.46
N LEU A 364 36.51 -15.67 21.75
CA LEU A 364 35.09 -15.73 22.08
C LEU A 364 34.83 -16.74 23.22
N PRO A 365 34.09 -16.38 24.28
CA PRO A 365 33.67 -17.35 25.30
C PRO A 365 32.66 -18.34 24.70
N SER A 366 32.62 -19.58 25.20
CA SER A 366 31.64 -20.58 24.78
C SER A 366 30.21 -20.12 25.13
N LEU A 367 29.28 -20.21 24.17
CA LEU A 367 27.86 -19.80 24.31
C LEU A 367 27.11 -20.55 25.42
N PHE A 368 27.54 -21.79 25.69
CA PHE A 368 27.07 -22.56 26.83
C PHE A 368 28.20 -22.62 27.87
N PRO A 369 27.94 -22.26 29.14
CA PRO A 369 28.82 -22.65 30.22
C PRO A 369 28.71 -24.18 30.32
N CYS A 370 29.67 -24.88 29.71
CA CYS A 370 29.83 -26.29 30.02
C CYS A 370 30.17 -26.39 31.50
N THR A 371 29.26 -27.00 32.27
CA THR A 371 29.54 -27.57 33.58
C THR A 371 30.51 -28.74 33.38
N LYS A 372 31.77 -28.42 33.13
CA LYS A 372 32.89 -29.34 33.32
C LYS A 372 34.05 -28.53 33.92
N PRO A 373 34.54 -28.88 35.11
CA PRO A 373 35.74 -28.27 35.64
C PRO A 373 36.91 -28.77 34.78
N THR A 374 37.39 -27.94 33.85
CA THR A 374 38.66 -28.20 33.18
C THR A 374 39.79 -27.67 34.04
N THR A 375 40.40 -28.62 34.75
CA THR A 375 41.50 -28.54 35.71
C THR A 375 42.83 -28.09 35.09
N GLN A 376 42.86 -27.00 34.32
CA GLN A 376 44.13 -26.48 33.75
C GLN A 376 44.21 -24.96 33.56
N SER A 377 43.09 -24.22 33.58
CA SER A 377 43.12 -22.74 33.47
C SER A 377 42.96 -22.01 34.81
N GLU A 378 42.61 -22.70 35.89
CA GLU A 378 42.59 -22.10 37.24
C GLU A 378 43.99 -21.88 37.82
N SER A 379 45.03 -22.59 37.39
CA SER A 379 46.38 -22.37 37.92
C SER A 379 46.99 -21.03 37.48
N LEU A 380 46.72 -20.56 36.25
CA LEU A 380 47.24 -19.27 35.78
C LEU A 380 46.47 -18.07 36.36
N ILE A 381 45.14 -18.18 36.51
CA ILE A 381 44.33 -17.12 37.11
C ILE A 381 44.49 -17.13 38.64
N ARG A 382 44.67 -18.29 39.28
CA ARG A 382 45.01 -18.37 40.71
C ARG A 382 46.43 -17.86 40.96
N ASN A 383 47.41 -18.13 40.07
CA ASN A 383 48.76 -17.58 40.22
C ASN A 383 48.84 -16.08 39.97
N ILE A 384 48.02 -15.50 39.07
CA ILE A 384 47.96 -14.04 38.87
C ILE A 384 47.19 -13.38 40.02
N LYS A 385 46.12 -14.00 40.53
CA LYS A 385 45.38 -13.53 41.70
C LYS A 385 46.19 -13.71 42.99
N GLU A 386 47.03 -14.74 43.08
CA GLU A 386 48.04 -14.94 44.13
C GLU A 386 49.17 -13.91 43.99
N ALA A 387 49.62 -13.54 42.78
CA ALA A 387 50.64 -12.50 42.56
C ALA A 387 50.14 -11.06 42.79
N GLU A 388 48.87 -10.75 42.50
CA GLU A 388 48.25 -9.48 42.88
C GLU A 388 47.90 -9.45 44.38
N SER A 389 47.53 -10.59 44.97
CA SER A 389 47.34 -10.71 46.43
C SER A 389 48.67 -10.66 47.19
N SER A 390 49.78 -11.13 46.60
CA SER A 390 51.13 -11.07 47.20
C SER A 390 51.71 -9.66 47.13
N SER A 391 51.34 -8.89 46.11
CA SER A 391 51.70 -7.48 45.99
C SER A 391 50.92 -6.59 46.96
N ARG A 392 49.67 -6.95 47.30
CA ARG A 392 48.86 -6.30 48.34
C ARG A 392 49.13 -6.83 49.76
N SER A 393 49.64 -8.04 49.93
CA SER A 393 50.01 -8.60 51.24
C SER A 393 51.33 -8.04 51.76
N ASN A 394 52.26 -7.67 50.87
CA ASN A 394 53.54 -7.07 51.29
C ASN A 394 53.38 -5.64 51.86
N SER A 395 52.26 -4.95 51.60
CA SER A 395 51.94 -3.68 52.27
C SER A 395 51.08 -3.85 53.54
N LEU A 396 50.51 -5.05 53.76
CA LEU A 396 49.71 -5.39 54.95
C LEU A 396 50.52 -6.13 56.02
N ASP A 397 51.69 -6.68 55.68
CA ASP A 397 52.57 -7.36 56.64
C ASP A 397 53.47 -6.38 57.43
N VAL A 398 53.47 -5.09 57.06
CA VAL A 398 54.05 -4.01 57.88
C VAL A 398 53.12 -3.64 59.05
N ASP A 399 51.80 -3.81 58.89
CA ASP A 399 50.78 -3.41 59.87
C ASP A 399 50.70 -4.36 61.09
N CYS A 400 51.05 -5.64 60.94
CA CYS A 400 50.95 -6.61 62.05
C CYS A 400 52.22 -6.69 62.92
N ARG A 401 53.35 -6.12 62.47
CA ARG A 401 54.60 -6.07 63.24
C ARG A 401 54.70 -4.84 64.14
N SER A 402 54.05 -3.72 63.79
CA SER A 402 54.09 -2.49 64.58
C SER A 402 53.14 -2.52 65.79
N CYS A 403 51.97 -3.16 65.67
CA CYS A 403 51.01 -3.29 66.78
C CYS A 403 51.43 -4.25 67.91
N ARG A 404 52.44 -5.10 67.71
CA ARG A 404 52.91 -6.02 68.77
C ARG A 404 53.83 -5.33 69.79
N TYR A 405 54.36 -4.15 69.50
CA TYR A 405 55.24 -3.40 70.41
C TYR A 405 54.49 -2.44 71.36
N MET A 406 53.18 -2.22 71.19
CA MET A 406 52.41 -1.26 72.00
C MET A 406 51.39 -1.89 72.96
N ILE A 407 51.28 -3.23 73.04
CA ILE A 407 50.31 -3.94 73.92
C ILE A 407 51.05 -4.87 74.92
N SER A 408 52.27 -4.54 75.32
CA SER A 408 52.98 -5.28 76.39
C SER A 408 53.31 -4.45 77.64
N GLY A 409 52.62 -3.32 77.83
CA GLY A 409 52.83 -2.45 78.99
C GLY A 409 51.53 -1.90 79.53
N ILE A 410 50.64 -2.76 80.03
CA ILE A 410 49.62 -2.52 81.08
C ILE A 410 48.92 -3.87 81.34
N SER A 411 49.33 -4.59 82.39
CA SER A 411 48.43 -5.26 83.37
C SER A 411 49.20 -6.17 84.35
N ASN A 412 49.33 -5.69 85.58
CA ASN A 412 49.32 -6.37 86.88
C ASN A 412 49.50 -7.90 86.99
N GLY A 413 50.59 -8.30 87.66
CA GLY A 413 50.57 -9.04 88.93
C GLY A 413 49.83 -10.39 89.04
N LYS A 414 50.57 -11.50 88.87
CA LYS A 414 50.78 -12.61 89.85
C LYS A 414 51.60 -13.73 89.18
N SER A 415 52.35 -14.45 90.01
CA SER A 415 53.50 -15.34 89.72
C SER A 415 53.20 -16.67 88.98
N PRO A 416 54.26 -17.38 88.51
CA PRO A 416 54.20 -18.34 87.39
C PRO A 416 54.43 -19.82 87.79
N ILE A 417 54.19 -20.75 86.85
CA ILE A 417 54.77 -22.12 86.89
C ILE A 417 55.30 -22.51 85.50
N SER A 418 56.63 -22.75 85.45
CA SER A 418 57.41 -23.60 84.53
C SER A 418 57.48 -23.18 83.04
N THR A 419 58.60 -23.20 82.29
CA THR A 419 59.87 -23.95 82.42
C THR A 419 60.89 -23.44 81.36
N VAL A 420 62.21 -23.51 81.70
CA VAL A 420 63.42 -23.56 80.81
C VAL A 420 63.78 -22.27 80.02
N ILE A 421 64.74 -21.42 80.42
CA ILE A 421 66.23 -21.50 80.51
C ILE A 421 66.99 -21.38 79.17
N ASN A 422 67.95 -20.43 79.19
CA ASN A 422 69.01 -20.03 78.24
C ASN A 422 68.61 -19.05 77.12
N GLY A 423 69.17 -17.86 76.97
CA GLY A 423 70.25 -17.16 77.66
C GLY A 423 70.78 -16.05 76.75
N HIS A 424 70.88 -14.81 77.23
CA HIS A 424 71.93 -13.80 76.95
C HIS A 424 71.46 -12.42 77.45
N THR A 425 72.26 -11.85 78.34
CA THR A 425 72.22 -10.48 78.86
C THR A 425 72.79 -9.48 77.86
N LEU A 426 72.14 -8.32 77.64
CA LEU A 426 72.81 -7.03 77.62
C LEU A 426 71.83 -5.83 77.74
N SER A 427 72.14 -4.97 78.72
CA SER A 427 72.01 -3.50 78.77
C SER A 427 70.65 -2.80 78.57
N GLU A 428 70.27 -2.09 79.64
CA GLU A 428 69.34 -0.95 79.69
C GLU A 428 69.63 0.13 78.64
N ILE A 429 68.59 0.57 77.91
CA ILE A 429 68.43 1.95 77.43
C ILE A 429 66.93 2.29 77.52
N ASN A 430 66.57 3.23 78.39
CA ASN A 430 65.27 3.92 78.37
C ASN A 430 65.18 4.82 77.13
N PRO A 431 63.99 4.92 76.50
CA PRO A 431 63.54 6.22 76.03
C PRO A 431 62.14 6.55 76.57
N SER A 432 62.03 7.78 77.04
CA SER A 432 60.78 8.49 77.32
C SER A 432 59.87 8.50 76.09
N ILE A 433 58.64 8.01 76.25
CA ILE A 433 57.60 8.02 75.22
C ILE A 433 57.07 9.46 75.06
N ASP A 434 57.24 10.04 73.88
CA ASP A 434 56.75 11.37 73.52
C ASP A 434 55.26 11.32 73.15
N ILE A 435 54.42 11.95 73.98
CA ILE A 435 52.95 11.99 73.83
C ILE A 435 52.55 12.71 72.52
N GLY A 436 53.41 13.58 71.99
CA GLY A 436 53.22 14.27 70.70
C GLY A 436 53.40 13.34 69.48
N GLU A 437 54.34 12.41 69.53
CA GLU A 437 54.55 11.41 68.46
C GLU A 437 53.39 10.40 68.38
N GLN A 438 52.79 10.06 69.52
CA GLN A 438 51.64 9.15 69.56
C GLN A 438 50.35 9.80 69.04
N ALA A 439 50.15 11.10 69.29
CA ALA A 439 49.02 11.86 68.75
C ALA A 439 49.13 12.07 67.23
N THR A 440 50.33 12.34 66.71
CA THR A 440 50.58 12.48 65.27
C THR A 440 50.40 11.16 64.51
N LEU A 441 50.79 10.03 65.11
CA LEU A 441 50.53 8.69 64.56
C LEU A 441 49.02 8.37 64.46
N LEU A 442 48.23 8.74 65.48
CA LEU A 442 46.78 8.58 65.46
C LEU A 442 46.09 9.43 64.38
N ILE A 443 46.57 10.67 64.19
CA ILE A 443 46.08 11.55 63.12
C ILE A 443 46.43 10.97 61.74
N LEU A 444 47.65 10.45 61.57
CA LEU A 444 48.08 9.81 60.32
C LEU A 444 47.24 8.56 59.99
N GLN A 445 46.93 7.74 61.00
CA GLN A 445 46.08 6.56 60.83
C GLN A 445 44.63 6.93 60.46
N ARG A 446 44.10 8.02 61.03
CA ARG A 446 42.79 8.59 60.66
C ARG A 446 42.78 9.07 59.20
N ILE A 447 43.80 9.84 58.79
CA ILE A 447 43.92 10.34 57.40
C ILE A 447 44.04 9.16 56.41
N TYR A 448 44.81 8.14 56.75
CA TYR A 448 44.95 6.94 55.92
C TYR A 448 43.61 6.19 55.77
N GLN A 449 42.82 6.06 56.85
CA GLN A 449 41.49 5.45 56.78
C GLN A 449 40.53 6.25 55.88
N GLU A 450 40.52 7.58 55.98
CA GLU A 450 39.70 8.45 55.13
C GLU A 450 40.14 8.37 53.66
N LEU A 451 41.45 8.40 53.38
CA LEU A 451 41.99 8.20 52.03
C LEU A 451 41.63 6.83 51.46
N LYS A 452 41.69 5.77 52.28
CA LYS A 452 41.28 4.41 51.89
C LYS A 452 39.78 4.35 51.58
N ALA A 453 38.95 5.05 52.35
CA ALA A 453 37.51 5.14 52.10
C ALA A 453 37.20 5.91 50.80
N ILE A 454 37.87 7.04 50.55
CA ILE A 454 37.74 7.82 49.32
C ILE A 454 38.20 6.99 48.11
N THR A 455 39.36 6.34 48.21
CA THR A 455 39.89 5.46 47.15
C THR A 455 38.94 4.31 46.86
N LYS A 456 38.35 3.68 47.90
CA LYS A 456 37.35 2.63 47.72
C LYS A 456 36.10 3.16 47.01
N ARG A 457 35.58 4.33 47.40
CA ARG A 457 34.44 4.96 46.74
C ARG A 457 34.74 5.31 45.28
N MET A 458 35.93 5.82 44.98
CA MET A 458 36.36 6.07 43.60
C MET A 458 36.39 4.78 42.77
N ILE A 459 36.97 3.71 43.31
CA ILE A 459 37.04 2.41 42.61
C ILE A 459 35.65 1.81 42.40
N ASP A 460 34.77 1.88 43.39
CA ASP A 460 33.42 1.33 43.28
C ASP A 460 32.56 2.17 42.31
N ALA A 461 32.71 3.49 42.31
CA ALA A 461 32.11 4.37 41.29
C ALA A 461 32.62 4.06 39.87
N GLU A 462 33.93 3.85 39.70
CA GLU A 462 34.52 3.48 38.40
C GLU A 462 33.97 2.11 37.91
N LYS A 463 33.80 1.13 38.80
CA LYS A 463 33.18 -0.16 38.45
C LYS A 463 31.74 0.01 37.99
N ASP A 464 30.97 0.87 38.64
CA ASP A 464 29.57 1.09 38.30
C ASP A 464 29.43 1.85 36.97
N ASP A 465 30.31 2.81 36.70
CA ASP A 465 30.43 3.46 35.38
C ASP A 465 30.76 2.44 34.28
N VAL A 466 31.69 1.50 34.53
CA VAL A 466 32.01 0.43 33.58
C VAL A 466 30.79 -0.48 33.32
N LYS A 467 30.01 -0.81 34.37
CA LYS A 467 28.77 -1.60 34.21
C LYS A 467 27.71 -0.85 33.43
N ALA A 468 27.50 0.44 33.71
CA ALA A 468 26.56 1.28 32.96
C ALA A 468 26.97 1.39 31.48
N ASN A 469 28.26 1.59 31.21
CA ASN A 469 28.80 1.60 29.84
C ASN A 469 28.62 0.25 29.13
N ASN A 470 28.67 -0.88 29.83
CA ASN A 470 28.37 -2.20 29.25
C ASN A 470 26.90 -2.31 28.81
N TRP A 471 25.95 -1.79 29.59
CA TRP A 471 24.52 -1.77 29.22
C TRP A 471 24.26 -0.85 28.02
N LYS A 472 24.86 0.35 28.01
CA LYS A 472 24.78 1.26 26.86
C LYS A 472 25.34 0.64 25.59
N PHE A 473 26.51 0.00 25.69
CA PHE A 473 27.11 -0.70 24.55
C PHE A 473 26.23 -1.87 24.09
N ALA A 474 25.69 -2.67 25.02
CA ALA A 474 24.77 -3.74 24.68
C ALA A 474 23.53 -3.22 23.95
N ALA A 475 22.96 -2.09 24.36
CA ALA A 475 21.84 -1.45 23.66
C ALA A 475 22.23 -1.03 22.23
N ILE A 476 23.41 -0.42 22.02
CA ILE A 476 23.92 -0.07 20.68
C ILE A 476 24.07 -1.31 19.79
N VAL A 477 24.57 -2.42 20.34
CA VAL A 477 24.75 -3.67 19.61
C VAL A 477 23.41 -4.27 19.18
N VAL A 478 22.41 -4.29 20.07
CA VAL A 478 21.05 -4.75 19.74
C VAL A 478 20.42 -3.84 18.69
N ASP A 479 20.59 -2.52 18.81
CA ASP A 479 20.07 -1.56 17.85
C ASP A 479 20.63 -1.78 16.43
N ARG A 480 21.94 -2.01 16.32
CA ARG A 480 22.60 -2.34 15.05
C ARG A 480 22.18 -3.70 14.51
N LEU A 481 21.98 -4.70 15.37
CA LEU A 481 21.43 -5.99 14.95
C LEU A 481 20.04 -5.82 14.32
N CYS A 482 19.15 -5.09 14.98
CA CYS A 482 17.82 -4.79 14.48
C CYS A 482 17.89 -4.07 13.13
N LEU A 483 18.79 -3.09 12.98
CA LEU A 483 19.01 -2.40 11.70
C LEU A 483 19.33 -3.39 10.57
N TYR A 484 20.28 -4.32 10.75
CA TYR A 484 20.63 -5.28 9.70
C TYR A 484 19.50 -6.27 9.40
N ILE A 485 18.80 -6.75 10.42
CA ILE A 485 17.66 -7.67 10.23
C ILE A 485 16.54 -6.97 9.45
N PHE A 486 16.17 -5.75 9.85
CA PHE A 486 15.10 -5.01 9.20
C PHE A 486 15.48 -4.52 7.80
N THR A 487 16.73 -4.11 7.57
CA THR A 487 17.20 -3.76 6.21
C THR A 487 17.15 -4.97 5.28
N ILE A 488 17.66 -6.13 5.69
CA ILE A 488 17.58 -7.36 4.87
C ILE A 488 16.12 -7.72 4.59
N PHE A 489 15.27 -7.67 5.61
CA PHE A 489 13.85 -7.98 5.46
C PHE A 489 13.14 -7.01 4.50
N ILE A 490 13.36 -5.70 4.63
CA ILE A 490 12.78 -4.68 3.75
C ILE A 490 13.28 -4.85 2.31
N ILE A 491 14.58 -5.07 2.10
CA ILE A 491 15.13 -5.29 0.76
C ILE A 491 14.54 -6.56 0.15
N ALA A 492 14.46 -7.66 0.92
CA ALA A 492 13.91 -8.93 0.44
C ALA A 492 12.41 -8.82 0.11
N SER A 493 11.62 -8.15 0.96
CA SER A 493 10.19 -7.94 0.71
C SER A 493 9.96 -7.02 -0.49
N SER A 494 10.67 -5.89 -0.58
CA SER A 494 10.60 -4.99 -1.73
C SER A 494 11.00 -5.68 -3.04
N CYS A 495 12.10 -6.47 -3.04
CA CYS A 495 12.51 -7.23 -4.22
C CYS A 495 11.49 -8.30 -4.61
N GLY A 496 10.97 -9.06 -3.64
CA GLY A 496 9.96 -10.08 -3.89
C GLY A 496 8.71 -9.51 -4.55
N ILE A 497 8.28 -8.32 -4.13
CA ILE A 497 7.09 -7.66 -4.66
C ILE A 497 7.32 -7.05 -6.04
N LEU A 498 8.46 -6.38 -6.25
CA LEU A 498 8.84 -5.84 -7.56
C LEU A 498 8.94 -6.94 -8.62
N LEU A 499 9.44 -8.12 -8.24
CA LEU A 499 9.54 -9.29 -9.13
C LEU A 499 8.20 -10.01 -9.34
N SER A 500 7.23 -9.82 -8.45
CA SER A 500 5.90 -10.43 -8.57
C SER A 500 4.98 -9.69 -9.54
N ALA A 501 5.28 -8.42 -9.87
CA ALA A 501 4.47 -7.62 -10.78
C ALA A 501 4.90 -7.86 -12.25
N PRO A 502 4.04 -8.43 -13.11
CA PRO A 502 4.39 -8.79 -14.48
C PRO A 502 4.70 -7.60 -15.40
N TYR A 503 4.22 -6.40 -15.07
CA TYR A 503 4.30 -5.21 -15.93
C TYR A 503 5.10 -4.04 -15.33
N PHE A 504 5.99 -4.30 -14.37
CA PHE A 504 6.81 -3.22 -13.78
C PHE A 504 7.91 -2.72 -14.74
N ILE A 505 8.32 -3.53 -15.73
CA ILE A 505 9.48 -3.28 -16.62
C ILE A 505 9.07 -3.10 -18.10
N ALA A 506 7.77 -3.11 -18.43
CA ALA A 506 7.30 -3.04 -19.82
C ALA A 506 7.02 -1.62 -20.31
#